data_AF-A0A345HBK3-F1
#
_entry.id   AF-A0A345HBK3-F1
#
_cell.length_a   1.000
_cell.length_b   1.000
_cell.length_c   1.000
_cell.angle_alpha   90.00
_cell.angle_beta   90.00
_cell.angle_gamma   90.00
#
_symmetry.space_group_name_H-M   'P 1'
#
loop_
_entity.id
_entity.type
_entity.pdbx_description
1 polymer ?
#
loop_
_entity_poly.entity_id
_entity_poly.type
_entity_poly.pdbx_seq_one_letter_code
_entity_poly.pdbx_strand_id
1 'polypeptide(L)'
;MKKIYSKLQAINSRITDCEKEIKAVKQLPFYSIFNREAKREKDLEALQELLNSLLHQKVETLHALTLQISQEKLAVTSLLQHH
;
A
#
# COMPACT_ATOMS: atom_id res chain seq x y z
N MET A 1 8.16 -13.67 10.17
CA MET A 1 8.12 -13.26 8.75
C MET A 1 6.86 -13.62 7.94
N LYS A 2 6.34 -14.87 7.93
CA LYS A 2 5.17 -15.25 7.07
C LYS A 2 3.96 -14.33 7.19
N LYS A 3 3.61 -13.91 8.41
CA LYS A 3 2.51 -12.96 8.68
C LYS A 3 2.74 -11.58 8.06
N ILE A 4 3.97 -11.06 8.15
CA ILE A 4 4.34 -9.75 7.56
C ILE A 4 4.26 -9.82 6.04
N TYR A 5 4.71 -10.92 5.44
CA TYR A 5 4.62 -11.14 3.99
C TYR A 5 3.17 -11.21 3.51
N SER A 6 2.30 -11.96 4.19
CA SER A 6 0.86 -12.00 3.87
C SER A 6 0.20 -10.62 3.99
N LYS A 7 0.57 -9.83 5.01
CA LYS A 7 0.10 -8.45 5.16
C LYS A 7 0.56 -7.58 3.99
N LEU A 8 1.82 -7.69 3.58
CA LEU A 8 2.37 -6.94 2.45
C LEU A 8 1.64 -7.30 1.13
N GLN A 9 1.35 -8.58 0.90
CA GLN A 9 0.59 -9.04 -0.26
C GLN A 9 -0.82 -8.46 -0.29
N ALA A 10 -1.52 -8.45 0.86
CA ALA A 10 -2.85 -7.85 0.96
C ALA A 10 -2.82 -6.33 0.69
N ILE A 11 -1.82 -5.60 1.23
CA ILE A 11 -1.64 -4.17 0.95
C ILE A 11 -1.39 -3.92 -0.54
N ASN A 12 -0.53 -4.72 -1.18
CA ASN A 12 -0.26 -4.60 -2.62
C ASN A 12 -1.51 -4.83 -3.47
N SER A 13 -2.34 -5.83 -3.14
CA SER A 13 -3.61 -6.06 -3.86
C SER A 13 -4.52 -4.83 -3.77
N ARG A 14 -4.68 -4.27 -2.57
CA ARG A 14 -5.51 -3.08 -2.34
C ARG A 14 -5.00 -1.86 -3.08
N ILE A 15 -3.67 -1.67 -3.16
CA ILE A 15 -3.05 -0.59 -3.97
C ILE A 15 -3.44 -0.76 -5.43
N THR A 16 -3.24 -1.96 -5.99
CA THR A 16 -3.58 -2.24 -7.40
C THR A 16 -5.06 -2.01 -7.69
N ASP A 17 -5.96 -2.40 -6.79
CA ASP A 17 -7.39 -2.18 -6.96
C ASP A 17 -7.74 -0.69 -6.90
N CYS A 18 -7.14 0.06 -5.97
CA CYS A 18 -7.30 1.52 -5.88
C CYS A 18 -6.80 2.24 -7.14
N GLU A 19 -5.65 1.84 -7.69
CA GLU A 19 -5.10 2.42 -8.94
C GLU A 19 -6.01 2.15 -10.14
N LYS A 20 -6.59 0.94 -10.23
CA LYS A 20 -7.58 0.60 -11.26
C LYS A 20 -8.83 1.47 -11.14
N GLU A 21 -9.31 1.68 -9.92
CA GLU A 21 -10.49 2.50 -9.67
C GLU A 21 -10.25 3.97 -10.05
N ILE A 22 -9.12 4.55 -9.65
CA ILE A 22 -8.71 5.90 -10.08
C ILE A 22 -8.68 6.00 -11.61
N LYS A 23 -8.09 5.01 -12.28
CA LYS A 23 -8.03 4.97 -13.75
C LYS A 23 -9.43 4.88 -14.36
N ALA A 24 -10.31 4.03 -13.82
CA ALA A 24 -11.68 3.90 -14.29
C ALA A 24 -12.46 5.21 -14.12
N VAL A 25 -12.41 5.83 -12.94
CA VAL A 25 -13.08 7.10 -12.65
C VAL A 25 -12.61 8.19 -13.60
N LYS A 26 -11.30 8.27 -13.93
CA LYS A 26 -10.76 9.22 -14.91
C LYS A 26 -11.24 8.94 -16.35
N GLN A 27 -11.48 7.68 -16.70
CA GLN A 27 -11.86 7.26 -18.06
C GLN A 27 -13.36 7.28 -18.34
N LEU A 28 -14.22 7.45 -17.32
CA LEU A 28 -15.67 7.50 -17.55
C LEU A 28 -16.04 8.62 -18.55
N PRO A 29 -16.84 8.34 -19.59
CA PRO A 29 -17.27 9.34 -20.56
C PRO A 29 -18.11 10.41 -19.86
N PHE A 30 -17.94 11.66 -20.28
CA PHE A 30 -18.51 12.81 -19.58
C PHE A 30 -19.55 13.54 -20.43
N TYR A 31 -20.65 13.95 -19.80
CA TYR A 31 -21.56 14.96 -20.33
C TYR A 31 -21.38 16.22 -19.48
N SER A 32 -20.86 17.29 -20.08
CA SER A 32 -20.56 18.60 -19.47
C SER A 32 -21.77 19.33 -18.87
N ILE A 33 -22.97 18.73 -18.96
CA ILE A 33 -24.26 19.34 -18.60
C ILE A 33 -24.61 19.08 -17.11
N PHE A 34 -23.83 18.26 -16.39
CA PHE A 34 -24.16 17.87 -15.02
C PHE A 34 -23.10 18.33 -14.00
N ASN A 35 -23.53 18.86 -12.85
CA ASN A 35 -22.78 19.17 -11.62
C ASN A 35 -21.98 17.98 -11.00
N ARG A 36 -21.76 16.90 -11.77
CA ARG A 36 -21.07 15.67 -11.36
C ARG A 36 -19.55 15.80 -11.37
N GLU A 37 -18.99 16.88 -11.92
CA GLU A 37 -17.55 17.12 -11.94
C GLU A 37 -16.99 17.32 -10.53
N ALA A 38 -17.64 18.15 -9.71
CA ALA A 38 -17.27 18.33 -8.30
C ALA A 38 -17.41 17.04 -7.47
N LYS A 39 -18.28 16.11 -7.87
CA LYS A 39 -18.37 14.79 -7.21
C LYS A 39 -17.22 13.88 -7.64
N ARG A 40 -16.94 13.82 -8.94
CA ARG A 40 -15.81 13.07 -9.49
C ARG A 40 -14.47 13.54 -8.91
N GLU A 41 -14.27 14.84 -8.79
CA GLU A 41 -13.06 15.42 -8.19
C GLU A 41 -12.90 14.97 -6.73
N LYS A 42 -13.98 15.05 -5.94
CA LYS A 42 -13.99 14.56 -4.56
C LYS A 42 -13.73 13.05 -4.46
N ASP A 43 -14.33 12.27 -5.37
CA ASP A 43 -14.11 10.81 -5.41
C ASP A 43 -12.63 10.51 -5.75
N LEU A 44 -12.04 11.24 -6.70
CA LEU A 44 -10.63 11.11 -7.04
C LEU A 44 -9.70 11.54 -5.90
N GLU A 45 -10.04 12.61 -5.19
CA GLU A 45 -9.29 13.07 -4.02
C GLU A 45 -9.31 12.01 -2.90
N ALA A 46 -10.49 11.48 -2.57
CA ALA A 46 -10.64 10.43 -1.57
C ALA A 46 -9.89 9.14 -1.96
N LEU A 47 -9.93 8.74 -3.25
CA LEU A 47 -9.16 7.60 -3.74
C LEU A 47 -7.64 7.86 -3.67
N GLN A 48 -7.20 9.09 -3.93
CA GLN A 48 -5.78 9.45 -3.84
C GLN A 48 -5.29 9.47 -2.39
N GLU A 49 -6.10 9.96 -1.44
CA GLU A 49 -5.82 9.88 0.00
C GLU A 49 -5.71 8.42 0.47
N LEU A 50 -6.65 7.57 0.05
CA LEU A 50 -6.61 6.14 0.35
C LEU A 50 -5.34 5.48 -0.19
N LEU A 51 -4.96 5.79 -1.44
CA LEU A 51 -3.74 5.27 -2.06
C LEU A 51 -2.50 5.69 -1.25
N ASN A 52 -2.41 6.95 -0.85
CA ASN A 52 -1.31 7.46 -0.04
C ASN A 52 -1.24 6.75 1.33
N SER A 53 -2.39 6.51 1.98
CA SER A 53 -2.45 5.76 3.23
C SER A 53 -1.96 4.32 3.05
N LEU A 54 -2.37 3.63 1.98
CA LEU A 54 -1.92 2.27 1.68
C LEU A 54 -0.42 2.19 1.40
N LEU A 55 0.13 3.18 0.68
CA LEU A 55 1.57 3.29 0.42
C LEU A 55 2.34 3.52 1.72
N HIS A 56 1.83 4.34 2.63
CA HIS A 56 2.44 4.53 3.95
C HIS A 56 2.47 3.22 4.75
N GLN A 57 1.34 2.51 4.84
CA GLN A 57 1.25 1.20 5.50
C GLN A 57 2.21 0.17 4.88
N LYS A 58 2.42 0.23 3.56
CA LYS A 58 3.39 -0.61 2.86
C LYS A 58 4.82 -0.33 3.33
N VAL A 59 5.20 0.95 3.41
CA VAL A 59 6.53 1.37 3.90
C VAL A 59 6.76 0.91 5.33
N GLU A 60 5.81 1.14 6.23
CA GLU A 60 5.90 0.69 7.63
C GLU A 60 6.05 -0.84 7.73
N THR A 61 5.29 -1.59 6.93
CA THR A 61 5.36 -3.06 6.91
C THR A 61 6.71 -3.55 6.39
N LEU A 62 7.29 -2.87 5.40
CA LEU A 62 8.64 -3.17 4.91
C LEU A 62 9.71 -2.85 5.95
N HIS A 63 9.59 -1.73 6.67
CA HIS A 63 10.50 -1.40 7.78
C HIS A 63 10.46 -2.47 8.88
N ALA A 64 9.26 -2.92 9.26
CA ALA A 64 9.11 -4.00 10.24
C ALA A 64 9.76 -5.32 9.77
N LEU A 65 9.67 -5.63 8.48
CA LEU A 65 10.34 -6.80 7.90
C LEU A 65 11.86 -6.68 7.97
N THR A 66 12.40 -5.52 7.60
CA THR A 66 13.84 -5.24 7.66
C THR A 66 14.38 -5.36 9.09
N LEU A 67 13.64 -4.85 10.08
CA LEU A 67 14.00 -4.97 11.49
C LEU A 67 13.99 -6.43 11.96
N GLN A 68 12.99 -7.21 11.54
CA GLN A 68 12.96 -8.63 11.89
C GLN A 68 14.15 -9.39 11.29
N ILE A 69 14.51 -9.12 10.02
CA ILE A 69 15.66 -9.74 9.36
C ILE A 69 16.97 -9.36 10.07
N SER A 70 17.13 -8.11 10.49
CA SER A 70 18.35 -7.68 11.19
C SER A 70 18.49 -8.36 12.56
N GLN A 71 17.38 -8.53 13.29
CA GLN A 71 17.35 -9.27 14.55
C GLN A 71 17.70 -10.75 14.35
N GLU A 72 17.13 -11.41 13.35
CA GLU A 72 17.45 -12.81 13.03
C GLU A 72 18.93 -12.98 12.64
N LYS A 73 19.49 -12.04 11.86
CA LYS A 73 20.91 -12.03 11.50
C LYS A 73 21.82 -11.91 12.73
N LEU A 74 21.47 -11.03 13.67
CA LEU A 74 22.22 -10.86 14.93
C LEU A 74 22.17 -12.15 15.75
N ALA A 75 21.00 -12.75 15.91
CA ALA A 75 20.84 -14.00 16.65
C ALA A 75 21.70 -15.14 16.07
N VAL A 76 21.73 -15.30 14.75
CA VAL A 76 22.58 -16.30 14.09
C VAL A 76 24.06 -16.00 14.32
N THR A 77 24.47 -14.73 14.20
CA THR A 77 25.87 -14.33 14.38
C THR A 77 26.34 -14.60 15.82
N SER A 78 25.50 -14.32 16.81
CA SER A 78 25.81 -14.60 18.22
C SER A 78 25.93 -16.09 18.51
N LEU A 79 25.09 -16.94 17.90
CA LEU A 79 25.18 -18.40 18.06
C LEU A 79 26.49 -18.96 17.48
N LEU A 80 27.00 -18.38 16.40
CA LEU A 80 28.27 -18.78 15.78
C LEU A 80 29.51 -18.30 16.54
N GLN A 81 29.39 -17.27 17.40
CA GLN A 81 30.50 -16.76 18.22
C GLN A 81 30.65 -17.48 19.56
N HIS A 82 29.61 -18.23 19.99
CA HIS A 82 29.60 -19.00 21.23
C HIS A 82 29.87 -20.51 21.03
N HIS A 83 30.26 -20.91 19.82
CA HIS A 83 30.77 -22.24 19.46
C HIS A 83 32.20 -22.13 18.94
#